data_AF-A0A6V7J4E4-F1
#
_entry.id   AF-A0A6V7J4E4-F1
#
_cell.length_a   1.000
_cell.length_b   1.000
_cell.length_c   1.000
_cell.angle_alpha   90.00
_cell.angle_beta   90.00
_cell.angle_gamma   90.00
#
_symmetry.space_group_name_H-M   'P 1'
#
loop_
_entity.id
_entity.type
_entity.pdbx_description
1 polymer ?
#
loop_
_entity_poly.entity_id
_entity_poly.type
_entity_poly.pdbx_seq_one_letter_code
_entity_poly.pdbx_strand_id
1 'polypeptide(L)'
;AVKLLKIGGILVYSTCTTTIAENEGIVAWALKTFPELKLISAKSKYNSLGMEKFPVAPGYTIDNLSPENSSKLLRFGPEGDTVGFFIASFKKS
;
A
#
# COMPACT_ATOMS: atom_id res chain seq x y z
N ALA A 1 -14.07 1.43 7.36
CA ALA A 1 -13.38 2.44 6.53
C ALA A 1 -14.05 2.65 5.17
N VAL A 2 -14.12 1.64 4.29
CA VAL A 2 -14.65 1.77 2.90
C VAL A 2 -16.05 2.37 2.80
N LYS A 3 -16.96 1.99 3.70
CA LYS A 3 -18.35 2.51 3.75
C LYS A 3 -18.43 4.02 3.97
N LEU A 4 -17.44 4.62 4.65
CA LEU A 4 -17.40 6.06 4.94
C LEU A 4 -16.74 6.85 3.80
N LEU A 5 -16.14 6.17 2.83
CA LEU A 5 -15.44 6.82 1.73
C LEU A 5 -16.43 7.20 0.62
N LYS A 6 -16.42 8.46 0.22
CA LYS A 6 -17.15 8.95 -0.96
C LYS A 6 -16.51 8.45 -2.26
N ILE A 7 -17.29 8.45 -3.35
CA ILE A 7 -16.77 8.20 -4.70
C ILE A 7 -15.63 9.18 -5.01
N GLY A 8 -14.55 8.67 -5.61
CA GLY A 8 -13.31 9.40 -5.86
C GLY A 8 -12.43 9.61 -4.63
N GLY A 9 -12.89 9.27 -3.42
CA GLY A 9 -12.13 9.40 -2.18
C GLY A 9 -10.95 8.42 -2.10
N ILE A 10 -9.93 8.81 -1.32
CA ILE A 10 -8.72 8.01 -1.09
C ILE A 10 -8.74 7.43 0.32
N LEU A 11 -8.59 6.12 0.41
CA LEU A 11 -8.36 5.39 1.65
C LEU A 11 -6.88 5.01 1.72
N VAL A 12 -6.22 5.37 2.82
CA VAL A 12 -4.85 4.93 3.11
C VAL A 12 -4.91 3.86 4.20
N TYR A 13 -4.23 2.75 3.95
CA TYR A 13 -3.97 1.70 4.92
C TYR A 13 -2.46 1.68 5.22
N SER A 14 -2.11 1.64 6.50
CA SER A 14 -0.71 1.61 6.93
C SER A 14 -0.53 0.81 8.20
N THR A 15 0.64 0.20 8.35
CA THR A 15 1.00 -0.64 9.50
C THR A 15 2.47 -0.44 9.86
N CYS A 16 2.84 -0.75 11.11
CA CYS A 16 4.22 -0.84 11.57
C CYS A 16 4.68 -2.31 11.70
N THR A 17 4.17 -3.18 10.84
CA THR A 17 4.52 -4.61 10.79
C THR A 17 5.20 -4.93 9.47
N THR A 18 6.09 -5.91 9.48
CA THR A 18 6.76 -6.42 8.27
C THR A 18 6.11 -7.68 7.73
N THR A 19 5.08 -8.23 8.40
CA THR A 19 4.46 -9.49 7.98
C THR A 19 3.64 -9.33 6.71
N ILE A 20 3.70 -10.34 5.84
CA ILE A 20 3.00 -10.34 4.55
C ILE A 20 1.48 -10.43 4.75
N ALA A 21 1.03 -11.23 5.73
CA ALA A 21 -0.37 -11.46 5.99
C ALA A 21 -1.12 -10.17 6.40
N GLU A 22 -0.47 -9.32 7.20
CA GLU A 22 -1.03 -8.04 7.65
C GLU A 22 -0.89 -6.94 6.59
N ASN A 23 -0.01 -7.10 5.60
CA ASN A 23 0.27 -6.09 4.58
C ASN A 23 -0.37 -6.46 3.23
N GLU A 24 0.37 -7.15 2.36
CA GLU A 24 -0.10 -7.56 1.04
C GLU A 24 -1.37 -8.43 1.12
N GLY A 25 -1.49 -9.26 2.16
CA GLY A 25 -2.67 -10.07 2.41
C GLY A 25 -3.94 -9.24 2.63
N ILE A 26 -3.87 -8.17 3.42
CA ILE A 26 -4.99 -7.25 3.63
C ILE A 26 -5.33 -6.50 2.33
N VAL A 27 -4.32 -6.12 1.55
CA VAL A 27 -4.54 -5.46 0.25
C VAL A 27 -5.26 -6.38 -0.73
N ALA A 28 -4.80 -7.63 -0.89
CA ALA A 28 -5.41 -8.62 -1.76
C ALA A 28 -6.87 -8.90 -1.34
N TRP A 29 -7.10 -9.08 -0.04
CA TRP A 29 -8.44 -9.25 0.51
C TRP A 29 -9.34 -8.05 0.23
N ALA A 30 -8.85 -6.81 0.40
CA ALA A 30 -9.63 -5.60 0.20
C ALA A 30 -10.04 -5.43 -1.28
N LEU A 31 -9.12 -5.65 -2.22
CA LEU A 31 -9.41 -5.56 -3.67
C LEU A 31 -10.41 -6.64 -4.12
N LYS A 32 -10.35 -7.83 -3.53
CA LYS A 32 -11.33 -8.91 -3.78
C LYS A 32 -12.70 -8.59 -3.19
N THR A 33 -12.73 -8.02 -1.99
CA THR A 33 -13.97 -7.81 -1.21
C THR A 33 -14.73 -6.56 -1.65
N PHE A 34 -14.02 -5.52 -2.10
CA PHE A 34 -14.58 -4.23 -2.49
C PHE A 34 -14.21 -3.90 -3.93
N PRO A 35 -14.98 -4.37 -4.93
CA PRO A 35 -14.69 -4.13 -6.35
C PRO A 35 -14.66 -2.64 -6.75
N GLU A 36 -15.27 -1.77 -5.94
CA GLU A 36 -15.21 -0.32 -6.13
C GLU A 36 -13.83 0.29 -5.76
N LEU A 37 -12.97 -0.45 -5.05
CA LEU A 37 -11.62 0.02 -4.71
C LEU A 37 -10.62 -0.33 -5.81
N LYS A 38 -9.77 0.65 -6.12
CA LYS A 38 -8.61 0.47 -6.99
C LYS A 38 -7.36 0.92 -6.27
N LEU A 39 -6.31 0.11 -6.34
CA LEU A 39 -5.01 0.48 -5.79
C LEU A 39 -4.36 1.59 -6.64
N ILE A 40 -3.87 2.63 -5.98
CA ILE A 40 -3.13 3.74 -6.59
C ILE A 40 -1.73 3.82 -5.96
N SER A 41 -0.73 4.21 -6.76
CA SER A 41 0.63 4.37 -6.24
C SER A 41 0.76 5.66 -5.44
N ALA A 42 1.33 5.57 -4.24
CA ALA A 42 1.74 6.72 -3.44
C ALA A 42 3.18 7.18 -3.78
N LYS A 43 3.88 6.53 -4.72
CA LYS A 43 5.31 6.75 -5.01
C LYS A 43 5.61 8.17 -5.47
N SER A 44 4.76 8.78 -6.31
CA SER A 44 4.93 10.17 -6.75
C SER A 44 4.89 11.15 -5.56
N LYS A 45 3.95 10.94 -4.62
CA LYS A 45 3.84 11.78 -3.43
C LYS A 45 5.00 11.55 -2.47
N TYR A 46 5.42 10.30 -2.28
CA TYR A 46 6.64 9.97 -1.52
C TYR A 46 7.88 10.70 -2.09
N ASN A 47 8.10 10.64 -3.41
CA ASN A 47 9.23 11.33 -4.05
C ASN A 47 9.16 12.86 -3.86
N SER A 48 7.97 13.45 -3.92
CA SER A 48 7.79 14.91 -3.75
C SER A 48 8.11 15.41 -2.34
N LEU A 49 8.15 14.53 -1.34
CA LEU A 49 8.41 14.87 0.06
C LEU A 49 9.91 14.92 0.40
N GLY A 50 10.80 14.64 -0.56
CA GLY A 50 12.25 14.63 -0.30
C GLY A 50 12.68 13.55 0.69
N MET A 51 11.92 12.46 0.79
CA MET A 51 12.14 11.38 1.76
C MET A 51 13.21 10.37 1.32
N GLU A 52 14.10 10.73 0.39
CA GLU A 52 15.05 9.82 -0.26
C GLU A 52 15.98 9.08 0.72
N LYS A 53 16.17 9.61 1.93
CA LYS A 53 16.91 8.98 3.02
C LYS A 53 16.23 7.74 3.61
N PHE A 54 14.95 7.51 3.33
CA PHE A 54 14.16 6.39 3.85
C PHE A 54 13.82 5.41 2.73
N PRO A 55 14.75 4.53 2.33
CA PRO A 55 14.56 3.67 1.16
C PRO A 55 13.25 2.89 1.22
N VAL A 56 12.55 2.87 0.08
CA VAL A 56 11.24 2.23 -0.05
C VAL A 56 11.29 1.14 -1.11
N ALA A 57 10.82 -0.05 -0.74
CA ALA A 57 10.67 -1.20 -1.62
C ALA A 57 9.21 -1.33 -2.09
N PRO A 58 8.95 -1.99 -3.24
CA PRO A 58 7.60 -2.39 -3.60
C PRO A 58 7.06 -3.46 -2.64
N GLY A 59 5.76 -3.75 -2.74
CA GLY A 59 5.15 -4.90 -2.06
C GLY A 59 5.68 -6.23 -2.60
N TYR A 60 5.60 -7.28 -1.80
CA TYR A 60 5.97 -8.62 -2.24
C TYR A 60 4.99 -9.20 -3.28
N THR A 61 5.48 -10.16 -4.06
CA THR A 61 4.64 -10.98 -4.93
C THR A 61 3.96 -12.05 -4.08
N ILE A 62 2.63 -12.06 -4.10
CA ILE A 62 1.80 -13.05 -3.40
C ILE A 62 0.67 -13.52 -4.31
N ASP A 63 0.06 -14.64 -3.96
CA ASP A 63 -1.15 -15.10 -4.63
C ASP A 63 -2.27 -14.05 -4.50
N ASN A 64 -3.05 -13.89 -5.57
CA ASN A 64 -4.19 -12.98 -5.63
C ASN A 64 -3.83 -11.47 -5.55
N LEU A 65 -2.56 -11.11 -5.73
CA LEU A 65 -2.14 -9.72 -5.95
C LEU A 65 -1.29 -9.64 -7.22
N SER A 66 -1.76 -8.88 -8.22
CA SER A 66 -1.01 -8.75 -9.46
C SER A 66 0.33 -8.03 -9.24
N PRO A 67 1.38 -8.33 -10.03
CA PRO A 67 2.66 -7.63 -9.96
C PRO A 67 2.51 -6.10 -10.13
N GLU A 68 1.57 -5.68 -10.99
CA GLU A 68 1.24 -4.26 -11.14
C GLU A 68 0.74 -3.65 -9.83
N ASN A 69 -0.12 -4.35 -9.09
CA ASN A 69 -0.61 -3.86 -7.80
C ASN A 69 0.48 -3.91 -6.72
N SER A 70 1.29 -4.97 -6.64
CA SER A 70 2.43 -5.02 -5.72
C SER A 70 3.40 -3.85 -5.92
N SER A 71 3.62 -3.41 -7.17
CA SER A 71 4.48 -2.26 -7.50
C SER A 71 3.97 -0.91 -6.97
N LYS A 72 2.68 -0.81 -6.62
CA LYS A 72 2.04 0.42 -6.10
C LYS A 72 2.17 0.56 -4.58
N LEU A 73 2.54 -0.52 -3.90
CA LEU A 73 2.72 -0.58 -2.46
C LEU A 73 4.08 -0.01 -2.05
N LEU A 74 4.15 0.54 -0.85
CA LEU A 74 5.38 1.08 -0.28
C LEU A 74 5.72 0.30 0.99
N ARG A 75 6.87 -0.38 0.96
CA ARG A 75 7.48 -1.06 2.11
C ARG A 75 8.71 -0.31 2.58
N PHE A 76 8.73 0.05 3.85
CA PHE A 76 9.90 0.57 4.53
C PHE A 76 10.47 -0.60 5.34
N GLY A 77 11.69 -0.99 5.00
CA GLY A 77 12.34 -2.17 5.56
C GLY A 77 13.52 -1.84 6.46
N PRO A 78 14.15 -2.86 7.05
CA PRO A 78 15.32 -2.71 7.93
C PRO A 78 16.58 -2.27 7.17
N GLU A 79 16.55 -2.24 5.84
CA GLU A 79 17.66 -1.72 5.03
C GLU A 79 17.81 -0.19 5.15
N GLY A 80 16.79 0.49 5.68
CA GLY A 80 16.87 1.87 6.14
C GLY A 80 16.72 1.98 7.66
N ASP A 81 16.95 3.16 8.20
CA ASP A 81 16.71 3.50 9.61
C ASP A 81 15.19 3.61 9.90
N THR A 82 14.50 2.47 9.82
CA THR A 82 13.06 2.36 10.06
C THR A 82 12.73 1.09 10.84
N VAL A 83 11.69 1.15 11.67
CA VAL A 83 11.18 0.00 12.45
C VAL A 83 10.41 -1.02 11.60
N GLY A 84 10.33 -0.83 10.28
CA GLY A 84 9.40 -1.54 9.41
C GLY A 84 8.07 -0.82 9.31
N PHE A 85 7.67 -0.41 8.10
CA PHE A 85 6.41 0.28 7.86
C PHE A 85 5.84 -0.08 6.49
N PHE A 86 4.52 0.01 6.33
CA PHE A 86 3.84 -0.30 5.08
C PHE A 86 2.77 0.73 4.75
N ILE A 87 2.61 1.07 3.47
CA ILE A 87 1.54 1.94 2.97
C ILE A 87 0.89 1.33 1.72
N ALA A 88 -0.45 1.28 1.75
CA ALA A 88 -1.30 1.03 0.60
C ALA A 88 -2.31 2.18 0.44
N SER A 89 -2.54 2.64 -0.79
CA SER A 89 -3.52 3.69 -1.08
C SER A 89 -4.56 3.19 -2.08
N PHE A 90 -5.83 3.35 -1.74
CA PHE A 90 -6.97 2.92 -2.56
C PHE A 90 -7.81 4.12 -2.95
N LYS A 91 -8.23 4.20 -4.20
CA LYS A 91 -9.24 5.15 -4.68
C LYS A 91 -10.55 4.40 -4.88
N LYS A 92 -11.64 4.92 -4.30
CA LYS A 92 -12.98 4.41 -4.58
C LYS A 92 -13.48 4.99 -5.90
N SER A 93 -13.87 4.10 -6.82
CA SER A 93 -14.50 4.44 -8.10
C SER A 93 -16.00 4.61 -7.94
#